data_AF-A0A5C1DEJ0-F1
#
_entry.id   AF-A0A5C1DEJ0-F1
#
_cell.length_a   1.000
_cell.length_b   1.000
_cell.length_c   1.000
_cell.angle_alpha   90.00
_cell.angle_beta   90.00
_cell.angle_gamma   90.00
#
_symmetry.space_group_name_H-M   'P 1'
#
loop_
_entity.id
_entity.type
_entity.pdbx_description
1 polymer ?
#
loop_
_entity_poly.entity_id
_entity_poly.type
_entity_poly.pdbx_seq_one_letter_code
_entity_poly.pdbx_strand_id
1 'polypeptide(L)'
;MRHPLAICLALSLPAGALASNQESIQGQGGRILSYSSTQIRVEPTAEEMQRYLQVRDSKIQNASPAAALNAARQALEQMGYKRVDVDADFGIIRAEKDEVLVSQARQVLRGLLKLKFPLPGKPDHQTTELTLALRASPQPRQLQLRAHIRQTIWDSNGNSRTLLCSDQASYRQFFDTLQQALANPAQRCAPGAQSGCP
;
A
#
# COMPACT_ATOMS: atom_id res chain seq x y z
N MET A 1 -12.98 56.94 44.45
CA MET A 1 -13.35 55.51 44.32
C MET A 1 -13.47 55.20 42.84
N ARG A 2 -12.48 54.51 42.29
CA ARG A 2 -12.38 54.11 40.88
C ARG A 2 -12.39 52.59 40.86
N HIS A 3 -13.23 51.96 40.03
CA HIS A 3 -12.96 50.70 39.32
C HIS A 3 -14.08 50.41 38.30
N PRO A 4 -13.79 49.68 37.21
CA PRO A 4 -14.17 50.07 35.86
C PRO A 4 -15.14 49.11 35.14
N LEU A 5 -15.65 49.59 34.00
CA LEU A 5 -16.42 48.88 32.98
C LEU A 5 -15.88 47.47 32.68
N ALA A 6 -16.73 46.46 32.80
CA ALA A 6 -16.49 45.12 32.28
C ALA A 6 -16.94 45.07 30.81
N ILE A 7 -15.99 45.07 29.88
CA ILE A 7 -16.21 44.81 28.45
C ILE A 7 -16.24 43.30 28.26
N CYS A 8 -17.42 42.73 28.01
CA CYS A 8 -17.56 41.35 27.55
C CYS A 8 -17.15 41.28 26.07
N LEU A 9 -15.92 40.84 25.80
CA LEU A 9 -15.50 40.47 24.44
C LEU A 9 -16.08 39.07 24.13
N ALA A 10 -17.19 39.04 23.37
CA ALA A 10 -17.67 37.80 22.76
C ALA A 10 -16.76 37.46 21.56
N LEU A 11 -15.79 36.57 21.78
CA LEU A 11 -15.00 35.96 20.71
C LEU A 11 -15.90 34.99 19.93
N SER A 12 -16.43 35.47 18.81
CA SER A 12 -17.03 34.64 17.78
C SER A 12 -15.91 33.96 16.99
N LEU A 13 -15.63 32.69 17.31
CA LEU A 13 -14.80 31.84 16.47
C LEU A 13 -15.59 31.48 15.19
N PRO A 14 -15.08 31.76 13.99
CA PRO A 14 -15.71 31.31 12.77
C PRO A 14 -15.57 29.78 12.66
N ALA A 15 -16.70 29.10 12.51
CA ALA A 15 -16.77 27.69 12.12
C ALA A 15 -16.30 27.54 10.66
N GLY A 16 -14.99 27.61 10.45
CA GLY A 16 -14.34 27.48 9.15
C GLY A 16 -13.59 26.16 9.04
N ALA A 17 -14.15 25.23 8.27
CA ALA A 17 -13.49 24.11 7.60
C ALA A 17 -12.66 23.14 8.48
N LEU A 18 -13.35 22.15 9.08
CA LEU A 18 -12.74 20.87 9.43
C LEU A 18 -12.46 20.09 8.13
N ALA A 19 -11.41 20.45 7.39
CA ALA A 19 -10.71 19.46 6.58
C ALA A 19 -10.02 18.51 7.55
N SER A 20 -10.33 17.21 7.49
CA SER A 20 -9.70 16.22 8.38
C SER A 20 -8.18 16.34 8.29
N ASN A 21 -7.52 16.54 9.42
CA ASN A 21 -6.07 16.80 9.59
C ASN A 21 -5.16 15.60 9.18
N GLN A 22 -5.69 14.68 8.37
CA GLN A 22 -5.10 13.40 7.98
C GLN A 22 -4.76 13.35 6.49
N GLU A 23 -5.26 14.29 5.67
CA GLU A 23 -4.94 14.34 4.25
C GLU A 23 -3.87 15.40 3.98
N SER A 24 -2.78 14.99 3.33
CA SER A 24 -1.71 15.87 2.88
C SER A 24 -1.64 15.84 1.35
N ILE A 25 -1.68 17.02 0.73
CA ILE A 25 -1.52 17.15 -0.73
C ILE A 25 -0.03 17.07 -1.04
N GLN A 26 0.38 16.10 -1.85
CA GLN A 26 1.77 15.92 -2.29
C GLN A 26 2.06 16.57 -3.64
N GLY A 27 1.04 16.73 -4.47
CA GLY A 27 1.20 17.29 -5.80
C GLY A 27 -0.12 17.71 -6.40
N GLN A 28 -0.08 18.73 -7.25
CA GLN A 28 -1.19 19.17 -8.07
C GLN A 28 -0.72 19.37 -9.51
N GLY A 29 -1.23 18.55 -10.43
CA GLY A 29 -1.17 18.86 -11.85
C GLY A 29 -2.26 19.87 -12.25
N GLY A 30 -2.09 20.50 -13.41
CA GLY A 30 -3.02 21.52 -13.94
C GLY A 30 -4.48 21.03 -14.05
N ARG A 31 -5.42 21.97 -14.03
CA ARG A 31 -6.86 21.71 -14.12
C ARG A 31 -7.37 22.13 -15.50
N ILE A 32 -7.62 21.17 -16.39
CA ILE A 32 -8.23 21.46 -17.69
C ILE A 32 -9.58 20.75 -17.76
N LEU A 33 -10.64 21.57 -17.88
CA LEU A 33 -12.00 21.25 -18.35
C LEU A 33 -12.80 20.11 -17.69
N SER A 34 -12.22 19.29 -16.81
CA SER A 34 -12.84 18.28 -15.91
C SER A 34 -11.79 17.32 -15.30
N TYR A 35 -10.53 17.41 -15.75
CA TYR A 35 -9.43 16.59 -15.25
C TYR A 35 -8.67 17.32 -14.15
N SER A 36 -8.31 16.59 -13.10
CA SER A 36 -7.49 17.06 -11.99
C SER A 36 -6.49 15.97 -11.63
N SER A 37 -5.23 16.35 -11.44
CA SER A 37 -4.17 15.42 -11.07
C SER A 37 -3.68 15.75 -9.66
N THR A 38 -4.60 15.73 -8.68
CA THR A 38 -4.25 15.95 -7.28
C THR A 38 -3.81 14.64 -6.64
N GLN A 39 -2.63 14.67 -6.01
CA GLN A 39 -2.05 13.52 -5.32
C GLN A 39 -2.14 13.76 -3.83
N ILE A 40 -2.82 12.86 -3.12
CA ILE A 40 -3.08 12.95 -1.68
C ILE A 40 -2.43 11.77 -0.99
N ARG A 41 -1.66 12.03 0.09
CA ARG A 41 -1.32 11.00 1.08
C ARG A 41 -2.24 11.14 2.27
N VAL A 42 -2.84 10.02 2.64
CA VAL A 42 -3.66 9.92 3.83
C VAL A 42 -2.82 9.30 4.93
N GLU A 43 -2.62 10.05 5.99
CA GLU A 43 -1.96 9.57 7.19
C GLU A 43 -2.87 8.57 7.91
N PRO A 44 -2.34 7.41 8.34
CA PRO A 44 -3.13 6.42 9.04
C PRO A 44 -3.62 6.97 10.38
N THR A 45 -4.84 6.60 10.75
CA THR A 45 -5.35 6.81 12.10
C THR A 45 -4.55 6.00 13.12
N ALA A 46 -4.68 6.34 14.41
CA ALA A 46 -4.04 5.59 15.50
C ALA A 46 -4.46 4.11 15.50
N GLU A 47 -5.73 3.83 15.19
CA GLU A 47 -6.27 2.47 15.12
C GLU A 47 -5.69 1.68 13.94
N GLU A 48 -5.62 2.29 12.75
CA GLU A 48 -5.00 1.68 11.57
C GLU A 48 -3.50 1.44 11.79
N MET A 49 -2.80 2.38 12.41
CA MET A 49 -1.41 2.21 12.79
C MET A 49 -1.25 1.04 13.76
N GLN A 50 -2.11 0.93 14.78
CA GLN A 50 -2.08 -0.18 15.73
C GLN A 50 -2.33 -1.53 15.02
N ARG A 51 -3.32 -1.61 14.12
CA ARG A 51 -3.57 -2.80 13.31
C ARG A 51 -2.35 -3.18 12.47
N TYR A 52 -1.76 -2.21 11.75
CA TYR A 52 -0.53 -2.41 10.97
C TYR A 52 0.63 -2.94 11.84
N LEU A 53 0.87 -2.35 13.02
CA LEU A 53 1.93 -2.76 13.92
C LEU A 53 1.78 -4.22 14.38
N GLN A 54 0.55 -4.71 14.51
CA GLN A 54 0.26 -6.09 14.92
C GLN A 54 0.50 -7.12 13.81
N VAL A 55 0.36 -6.71 12.54
CA VAL A 55 0.35 -7.65 11.40
C VAL A 55 1.61 -7.57 10.54
N ARG A 56 2.42 -6.51 10.64
CA ARG A 56 3.53 -6.27 9.70
C ARG A 56 4.70 -7.24 9.80
N ASP A 57 4.88 -7.94 10.91
CA ASP A 57 6.08 -8.72 11.19
C ASP A 57 5.74 -10.22 11.21
N SER A 58 6.57 -11.04 10.55
CA SER A 58 6.53 -12.50 10.59
C SER A 58 7.90 -13.09 10.89
N LYS A 59 7.90 -14.26 11.51
CA LYS A 59 9.12 -15.01 11.86
C LYS A 59 9.28 -16.19 10.91
N ILE A 60 10.46 -16.30 10.33
CA ILE A 60 10.83 -17.42 9.46
C ILE A 60 11.84 -18.28 10.21
N GLN A 61 11.53 -19.56 10.35
CA GLN A 61 12.37 -20.52 11.07
C GLN A 61 13.15 -21.38 10.09
N ASN A 62 14.40 -21.71 10.43
CA ASN A 62 15.20 -22.71 9.73
C ASN A 62 15.42 -22.45 8.22
N ALA A 63 15.35 -21.19 7.79
CA ALA A 63 15.65 -20.79 6.41
C ALA A 63 16.91 -19.93 6.36
N SER A 64 17.73 -20.09 5.32
CA SER A 64 18.78 -19.13 5.01
C SER A 64 18.16 -17.83 4.48
N PRO A 65 18.85 -16.68 4.60
CA PRO A 65 18.37 -15.42 4.03
C PRO A 65 18.04 -15.53 2.54
N ALA A 66 18.91 -16.17 1.75
CA ALA A 66 18.68 -16.39 0.32
C ALA A 66 17.44 -17.25 0.03
N ALA A 67 17.20 -18.30 0.83
CA ALA A 67 16.00 -19.12 0.69
C ALA A 67 14.73 -18.33 1.04
N ALA A 68 14.77 -17.51 2.09
CA ALA A 68 13.65 -16.65 2.48
C ALA A 68 13.33 -15.59 1.41
N LEU A 69 14.34 -14.93 0.84
CA LEU A 69 14.14 -13.94 -0.23
C LEU A 69 13.57 -14.59 -1.50
N ASN A 70 14.07 -15.77 -1.89
CA ASN A 70 13.54 -16.50 -3.04
C ASN A 70 12.09 -16.96 -2.82
N ALA A 71 11.76 -17.49 -1.64
CA ALA A 71 10.39 -17.89 -1.31
C ALA A 71 9.44 -16.67 -1.28
N ALA A 72 9.91 -15.53 -0.77
CA ALA A 72 9.14 -14.29 -0.79
C ALA A 72 8.88 -13.78 -2.21
N ARG A 73 9.89 -13.81 -3.09
CA ARG A 73 9.70 -13.50 -4.52
C ARG A 73 8.64 -14.40 -5.15
N GLN A 74 8.72 -15.71 -4.94
CA GLN A 74 7.74 -16.66 -5.48
C GLN A 74 6.33 -16.41 -4.94
N ALA A 75 6.18 -16.16 -3.63
CA ALA A 75 4.89 -15.85 -3.03
C ALA A 75 4.28 -14.58 -3.64
N LEU A 76 5.08 -13.54 -3.87
CA LEU A 76 4.65 -12.31 -4.52
C LEU A 76 4.18 -12.54 -5.96
N GLU A 77 4.96 -13.31 -6.74
CA GLU A 77 4.60 -13.69 -8.11
C GLU A 77 3.29 -14.50 -8.14
N GLN A 78 3.11 -15.46 -7.22
CA GLN A 78 1.87 -16.24 -7.10
C GLN A 78 0.66 -15.38 -6.73
N MET A 79 0.86 -14.33 -5.94
CA MET A 79 -0.18 -13.35 -5.58
C MET A 79 -0.47 -12.33 -6.68
N GLY A 80 0.22 -12.43 -7.83
CA GLY A 80 0.03 -11.57 -8.99
C GLY A 80 0.76 -10.23 -8.90
N TYR A 81 1.70 -10.07 -7.96
CA TYR A 81 2.62 -8.94 -7.99
C TYR A 81 3.55 -9.06 -9.19
N LYS A 82 3.79 -7.91 -9.81
CA LYS A 82 4.75 -7.71 -10.91
C LYS A 82 5.90 -6.86 -10.40
N ARG A 83 6.90 -6.64 -11.27
CA ARG A 83 8.08 -5.80 -10.99
C ARG A 83 8.74 -6.15 -9.65
N VAL A 84 8.92 -7.44 -9.39
CA VAL A 84 9.55 -7.91 -8.15
C VAL A 84 11.06 -7.71 -8.25
N ASP A 85 11.56 -6.73 -7.50
CA ASP A 85 12.97 -6.36 -7.39
C ASP A 85 13.51 -6.90 -6.06
N VAL A 86 14.63 -7.62 -6.12
CA VAL A 86 15.24 -8.26 -4.95
C VAL A 86 16.64 -7.70 -4.77
N ASP A 87 16.84 -7.02 -3.65
CA ASP A 87 18.13 -6.55 -3.19
C ASP A 87 18.64 -7.49 -2.09
N ALA A 88 19.44 -8.47 -2.50
CA ALA A 88 19.94 -9.52 -1.61
C ALA A 88 20.98 -8.99 -0.61
N ASP A 89 21.71 -7.94 -0.97
CA ASP A 89 22.76 -7.36 -0.12
C ASP A 89 22.15 -6.64 1.08
N PHE A 90 21.00 -6.01 0.90
CA PHE A 90 20.26 -5.32 1.97
C PHE A 90 19.08 -6.12 2.53
N GLY A 91 18.78 -7.30 1.98
CA GLY A 91 17.65 -8.13 2.41
C GLY A 91 16.30 -7.46 2.13
N ILE A 92 16.19 -6.68 1.06
CA ILE A 92 14.99 -5.93 0.69
C ILE A 92 14.34 -6.55 -0.54
N ILE A 93 13.00 -6.59 -0.55
CA ILE A 93 12.22 -6.88 -1.75
C ILE A 93 11.23 -5.75 -1.98
N ARG A 94 11.09 -5.32 -3.23
CA ARG A 94 10.08 -4.36 -3.66
C ARG A 94 9.23 -5.01 -4.75
N ALA A 95 7.92 -4.84 -4.67
CA ALA A 95 7.00 -5.39 -5.64
C ALA A 95 5.79 -4.48 -5.82
N GLU A 96 5.17 -4.57 -6.99
CA GLU A 96 4.03 -3.73 -7.36
C GLU A 96 2.94 -4.57 -8.01
N LYS A 97 1.68 -4.33 -7.65
CA LYS A 97 0.52 -4.99 -8.25
C LYS A 97 -0.51 -3.96 -8.66
N ASP A 98 -0.88 -3.98 -9.93
CA ASP A 98 -1.90 -3.11 -10.49
C ASP A 98 -3.23 -3.86 -10.64
N GLU A 99 -4.30 -3.24 -10.17
CA GLU A 99 -5.66 -3.81 -10.16
C GLU A 99 -6.66 -2.81 -10.75
N VAL A 100 -7.38 -3.24 -11.78
CA VAL A 100 -8.48 -2.46 -12.35
C VAL A 100 -9.72 -2.65 -11.47
N LEU A 101 -10.22 -1.55 -10.88
CA LEU A 101 -11.38 -1.57 -9.99
C LEU A 101 -12.71 -1.52 -10.75
N VAL A 102 -12.69 -1.01 -11.99
CA VAL A 102 -13.88 -0.83 -12.84
C VAL A 102 -13.62 -1.40 -14.23
N SER A 103 -14.53 -2.24 -14.72
CA SER A 103 -14.43 -2.81 -16.08
C SER A 103 -14.23 -1.74 -17.17
N GLN A 104 -13.43 -2.05 -18.18
CA GLN A 104 -13.13 -1.15 -19.30
C GLN A 104 -14.39 -0.60 -20.01
N ALA A 105 -15.43 -1.43 -20.21
CA ALA A 105 -16.69 -0.98 -20.82
C ALA A 105 -17.37 0.16 -20.03
N ARG A 106 -17.35 0.07 -18.69
CA ARG A 106 -17.87 1.13 -17.80
C ARG A 106 -17.00 2.38 -17.83
N GLN A 107 -15.68 2.24 -17.96
CA GLN A 107 -14.76 3.38 -18.12
C GLN A 107 -15.05 4.13 -19.43
N VAL A 108 -15.21 3.42 -20.56
CA VAL A 108 -15.54 4.01 -21.87
C VAL A 108 -16.90 4.72 -21.84
N LEU A 109 -17.95 4.07 -21.34
CA LEU A 109 -19.28 4.69 -21.22
C LEU A 109 -19.23 5.95 -20.36
N ARG A 110 -18.49 5.91 -19.24
CA ARG A 110 -18.31 7.08 -18.36
C ARG A 110 -17.56 8.20 -19.06
N GLY A 111 -16.53 7.88 -19.85
CA GLY A 111 -15.80 8.85 -20.67
C GLY A 111 -16.72 9.60 -21.65
N LEU A 112 -17.61 8.88 -22.33
CA LEU A 112 -18.61 9.48 -23.22
C LEU A 112 -19.61 10.36 -22.47
N LEU A 113 -20.05 9.94 -21.28
CA LEU A 113 -20.96 10.73 -20.46
C LEU A 113 -20.29 12.01 -19.92
N LYS A 114 -18.99 11.95 -19.59
CA LYS A 114 -18.22 13.12 -19.14
C LYS A 114 -18.13 14.24 -20.18
N LEU A 115 -18.21 13.92 -21.47
CA LEU A 115 -18.27 14.93 -22.54
C LEU A 115 -19.55 15.77 -22.49
N LYS A 116 -20.62 15.24 -21.90
CA LYS A 116 -21.94 15.90 -21.83
C LYS A 116 -22.30 16.39 -20.43
N PHE A 117 -21.79 15.74 -19.38
CA PHE A 117 -22.13 16.03 -17.99
C PHE A 117 -20.88 16.02 -17.10
N PRO A 118 -20.72 17.00 -16.18
CA PRO A 118 -19.62 16.98 -15.23
C PRO A 118 -19.84 15.90 -14.16
N LEU A 119 -19.24 14.72 -14.36
CA LEU A 119 -19.33 13.59 -13.44
C LEU A 119 -18.16 13.60 -12.43
N PRO A 120 -18.40 13.27 -11.14
CA PRO A 120 -17.33 13.20 -10.14
C PRO A 120 -16.31 12.10 -10.45
N GLY A 121 -15.11 12.21 -9.88
CA GLY A 121 -14.12 11.13 -9.90
C GLY A 121 -14.67 9.86 -9.25
N LYS A 122 -14.39 8.70 -9.84
CA LYS A 122 -14.66 7.39 -9.24
C LYS A 122 -13.38 6.57 -9.27
N PRO A 123 -13.07 5.82 -8.19
CA PRO A 123 -11.97 4.87 -8.19
C PRO A 123 -12.09 3.92 -9.39
N ASP A 124 -11.02 3.79 -10.17
CA ASP A 124 -11.00 2.93 -11.35
C ASP A 124 -9.74 2.07 -11.47
N HIS A 125 -8.63 2.48 -10.84
CA HIS A 125 -7.41 1.70 -10.73
C HIS A 125 -6.84 1.76 -9.31
N GLN A 126 -6.20 0.67 -8.88
CA GLN A 126 -5.40 0.60 -7.68
C GLN A 126 -4.01 0.11 -8.04
N THR A 127 -2.99 0.69 -7.41
CA THR A 127 -1.62 0.16 -7.40
C THR A 127 -1.27 -0.19 -5.96
N THR A 128 -0.85 -1.42 -5.73
CA THR A 128 -0.39 -1.92 -4.43
C THR A 128 1.11 -2.09 -4.47
N GLU A 129 1.82 -1.29 -3.68
CA GLU A 129 3.27 -1.42 -3.48
C GLU A 129 3.53 -2.24 -2.21
N LEU A 130 4.44 -3.18 -2.29
CA LEU A 130 4.86 -3.99 -1.16
C LEU A 130 6.39 -3.90 -1.02
N THR A 131 6.83 -3.51 0.17
CA THR A 131 8.25 -3.56 0.57
C THR A 131 8.42 -4.57 1.68
N LEU A 132 9.35 -5.50 1.48
CA LEU A 132 9.79 -6.44 2.50
C LEU A 132 11.18 -6.07 2.97
N ALA A 133 11.40 -6.20 4.28
CA ALA A 133 12.71 -6.11 4.88
C ALA A 133 12.98 -7.36 5.72
N LEU A 134 14.01 -8.10 5.35
CA LEU A 134 14.47 -9.29 6.04
C LEU A 134 15.65 -8.92 6.94
N ARG A 135 15.61 -9.39 8.19
CA ARG A 135 16.72 -9.23 9.13
C ARG A 135 16.94 -10.49 9.95
N ALA A 136 18.16 -10.66 10.45
CA ALA A 136 18.43 -11.67 11.46
C ALA A 136 17.61 -11.39 12.73
N SER A 137 17.08 -12.44 13.36
CA SER A 137 16.48 -12.37 14.68
C SER A 137 17.54 -12.63 15.76
N PRO A 138 17.37 -12.14 17.01
CA PRO A 138 18.22 -12.54 18.13
C PRO A 138 18.21 -14.05 18.42
N GLN A 139 17.17 -14.76 17.96
CA GLN A 139 17.06 -16.22 18.12
C GLN A 139 17.89 -16.96 17.06
N PRO A 140 18.68 -17.98 17.42
CA PRO A 140 19.45 -18.75 16.45
C PRO A 140 18.56 -19.35 15.35
N ARG A 141 19.04 -19.29 14.10
CA ARG A 141 18.35 -19.84 12.92
C ARG A 141 16.94 -19.28 12.66
N GLN A 142 16.67 -18.08 13.17
CA GLN A 142 15.43 -17.35 12.91
C GLN A 142 15.72 -16.06 12.15
N LEU A 143 14.88 -15.78 11.16
CA LEU A 143 14.82 -14.51 10.47
C LEU A 143 13.51 -13.79 10.83
N GLN A 144 13.54 -12.47 10.83
CA GLN A 144 12.35 -11.64 10.93
C GLN A 144 12.13 -10.95 9.59
N LEU A 145 10.92 -11.12 9.05
CA LEU A 145 10.46 -10.44 7.85
C LEU A 145 9.46 -9.36 8.26
N ARG A 146 9.69 -8.13 7.83
CA ARG A 146 8.74 -7.03 7.95
C ARG A 146 8.14 -6.72 6.59
N ALA A 147 6.83 -6.66 6.51
CA ALA A 147 6.09 -6.23 5.33
C ALA A 147 5.49 -4.83 5.51
N HIS A 148 5.61 -4.00 4.49
CA HIS A 148 5.02 -2.67 4.44
C HIS A 148 4.27 -2.53 3.12
N ILE A 149 2.94 -2.43 3.20
CA ILE A 149 2.06 -2.40 2.04
C ILE A 149 1.45 -1.00 1.93
N ARG A 150 1.60 -0.37 0.77
CA ARG A 150 0.90 0.87 0.42
C ARG A 150 -0.05 0.63 -0.73
N GLN A 151 -1.19 1.30 -0.68
CA GLN A 151 -2.18 1.27 -1.75
C GLN A 151 -2.38 2.68 -2.26
N THR A 152 -2.25 2.86 -3.56
CA THR A 152 -2.58 4.10 -4.26
C THR A 152 -3.80 3.84 -5.10
N ILE A 153 -4.91 4.51 -4.76
CA ILE A 153 -6.17 4.43 -5.48
C ILE A 153 -6.24 5.64 -6.41
N TRP A 154 -6.40 5.38 -7.71
CA TRP A 154 -6.58 6.37 -8.75
C TRP A 154 -8.05 6.50 -9.10
N ASP A 155 -8.48 7.71 -9.40
CA ASP A 155 -9.82 7.98 -9.90
C ASP A 155 -9.83 8.38 -11.38
N SER A 156 -11.02 8.29 -11.98
CA SER A 156 -11.23 8.65 -13.39
C SER A 156 -10.98 10.12 -13.75
N ASN A 157 -10.64 10.99 -12.79
CA ASN A 157 -10.25 12.38 -13.04
C ASN A 157 -8.72 12.54 -13.09
N GLY A 158 -7.96 11.52 -12.66
CA GLY A 158 -6.51 11.54 -12.53
C GLY A 158 -6.04 11.84 -11.10
N ASN A 159 -6.93 11.93 -10.12
CA ASN A 159 -6.52 12.10 -8.73
C ASN A 159 -6.05 10.77 -8.15
N SER A 160 -5.15 10.84 -7.18
CA SER A 160 -4.71 9.68 -6.43
C SER A 160 -4.79 9.89 -4.92
N ARG A 161 -5.08 8.80 -4.21
CA ARG A 161 -5.03 8.70 -2.75
C ARG A 161 -4.15 7.54 -2.35
N THR A 162 -3.02 7.84 -1.72
CA THR A 162 -2.09 6.83 -1.19
C THR A 162 -2.35 6.61 0.29
N LEU A 163 -2.48 5.34 0.68
CA LEU A 163 -2.86 4.85 1.99
C LEU A 163 -1.86 3.79 2.47
N LEU A 164 -1.68 3.70 3.79
CA LEU A 164 -1.08 2.52 4.42
C LEU A 164 -2.13 1.41 4.48
N CYS A 165 -1.81 0.22 3.96
CA CYS A 165 -2.67 -0.94 4.17
C CYS A 165 -2.50 -1.45 5.61
N SER A 166 -3.59 -1.47 6.36
CA SER A 166 -3.66 -2.01 7.73
C SER A 166 -4.60 -3.22 7.83
N ASP A 167 -5.04 -3.75 6.68
CA ASP A 167 -5.95 -4.90 6.60
C ASP A 167 -5.22 -6.20 6.96
N GLN A 168 -5.66 -6.87 8.02
CA GLN A 168 -5.05 -8.10 8.49
C GLN A 168 -5.14 -9.24 7.46
N ALA A 169 -6.21 -9.31 6.67
CA ALA A 169 -6.40 -10.38 5.69
C ALA A 169 -5.32 -10.34 4.60
N SER A 170 -4.99 -9.14 4.11
CA SER A 170 -3.93 -8.93 3.13
C SER A 170 -2.56 -9.43 3.61
N TYR A 171 -2.18 -9.10 4.85
CA TYR A 171 -0.92 -9.56 5.45
C TYR A 171 -0.91 -11.07 5.69
N ARG A 172 -2.01 -11.61 6.21
CA ARG A 172 -2.15 -13.04 6.46
C ARG A 172 -2.04 -13.85 5.17
N GLN A 173 -2.73 -13.44 4.11
CA GLN A 173 -2.64 -14.09 2.81
C GLN A 173 -1.20 -14.12 2.30
N PHE A 174 -0.46 -13.01 2.42
CA PHE A 174 0.94 -12.96 2.04
C PHE A 174 1.79 -13.94 2.85
N PHE A 175 1.69 -13.91 4.19
CA PHE A 175 2.52 -14.79 5.02
C PHE A 175 2.15 -16.27 4.89
N ASP A 176 0.87 -16.59 4.68
CA ASP A 176 0.43 -17.97 4.43
C ASP A 176 1.00 -18.48 3.09
N THR A 177 1.01 -17.64 2.04
CA THR A 177 1.61 -17.99 0.73
C THR A 177 3.13 -18.12 0.84
N LEU A 178 3.80 -17.23 1.56
CA LEU A 178 5.23 -17.34 1.86
C LEU A 178 5.56 -18.65 2.60
N GLN A 179 4.77 -19.02 3.60
CA GLN A 179 4.99 -20.24 4.36
C GLN A 179 4.83 -21.49 3.48
N GLN A 180 3.89 -21.48 2.53
CA GLN A 180 3.75 -22.53 1.53
C GLN A 180 4.97 -22.62 0.60
N ALA A 181 5.47 -21.48 0.12
CA ALA A 181 6.67 -21.43 -0.72
C ALA A 181 7.93 -21.92 0.02
N LEU A 182 8.03 -21.63 1.33
CA LEU A 182 9.11 -22.13 2.18
C LEU A 182 9.01 -23.65 2.42
N ALA A 183 7.78 -24.18 2.59
CA ALA A 183 7.54 -25.58 2.90
C ALA A 183 7.67 -26.52 1.69
N ASN A 184 7.37 -26.03 0.48
CA ASN A 184 7.40 -26.83 -0.75
C ASN A 184 8.43 -26.33 -1.74
N PRO A 185 9.72 -26.46 -1.40
CA PRO A 185 10.70 -25.77 -2.18
C PRO A 185 11.10 -26.65 -3.38
N ALA A 186 10.50 -27.83 -3.60
CA ALA A 186 10.68 -28.63 -4.82
C ALA A 186 10.07 -27.99 -6.10
N GLN A 187 9.23 -26.97 -5.98
CA GLN A 187 8.83 -26.11 -7.12
C GLN A 187 9.97 -25.14 -7.57
N ARG A 188 11.17 -25.25 -6.98
CA ARG A 188 12.42 -24.54 -7.32
C ARG A 188 12.91 -24.73 -8.75
N CYS A 189 12.52 -25.80 -9.45
CA CYS A 189 12.93 -26.06 -10.82
C CYS A 189 11.73 -25.91 -11.76
N ALA A 190 11.81 -24.95 -12.69
CA ALA A 190 11.00 -25.03 -13.90
C ALA A 190 11.25 -26.39 -14.59
N PRO A 191 10.25 -26.99 -15.26
CA PRO A 191 10.46 -28.20 -16.06
C PRO A 191 11.39 -27.84 -17.23
N GLY A 192 12.70 -28.02 -17.05
CA GLY A 192 13.72 -27.69 -18.06
C GLY A 192 15.16 -27.57 -17.56
N ALA A 193 15.40 -27.37 -16.26
CA ALA A 193 16.78 -27.29 -15.72
C ALA A 193 17.20 -28.60 -15.05
N GLN A 194 17.52 -29.62 -15.86
CA GLN A 194 18.23 -30.81 -15.40
C GLN A 194 19.73 -30.52 -15.31
N SER A 195 20.18 -29.85 -14.26
CA SER A 195 21.56 -29.96 -13.74
C SER A 195 21.74 -29.07 -12.52
N GLY A 196 21.82 -29.68 -11.33
CA GLY A 196 22.32 -29.03 -10.12
C GLY A 196 21.26 -28.38 -9.23
N CYS A 197 20.45 -29.20 -8.54
CA CYS A 197 20.01 -28.84 -7.20
C CYS A 197 21.01 -29.40 -6.19
N PRO A 198 21.45 -28.63 -5.18
CA PRO A 198 22.14 -29.19 -4.02
C PRO A 198 21.21 -30.08 -3.20
#